data_AF-A0A6L9MK70-F1
#
_entry.id   AF-A0A6L9MK70-F1
#
_cell.length_a   1.000
_cell.length_b   1.000
_cell.length_c   1.000
_cell.angle_alpha   90.00
_cell.angle_beta   90.00
_cell.angle_gamma   90.00
#
_symmetry.space_group_name_H-M   'P 1'
#
loop_
_entity.id
_entity.type
_entity.pdbx_description
1 polymer ?
#
loop_
_entity_poly.entity_id
_entity_poly.type
_entity_poly.pdbx_seq_one_letter_code
_entity_poly.pdbx_strand_id
1 'polypeptide(L)' 'MQFKTAAEAKLRADRDGERLGNFVGVVAVEQTVDVETGEVLEEPIILVRHGEVPAEVAGD' A
#
# COMPACT_ATOMS: atom_id res chain seq x y z
N MET A 1 6.07 -4.24 18.30
CA MET A 1 6.07 -3.33 17.13
C MET A 1 4.63 -2.88 16.90
N GLN A 2 4.36 -1.61 16.57
CA GLN A 2 3.00 -1.16 16.25
C GLN A 2 2.86 -1.07 14.73
N PHE A 3 2.12 -2.00 14.14
CA PHE A 3 1.75 -1.93 12.73
C PHE A 3 0.68 -0.86 12.53
N LYS A 4 0.70 -0.19 11.37
CA LYS A 4 -0.39 0.72 10.99
C LYS A 4 -1.63 -0.10 10.68
N THR A 5 -2.78 0.40 11.07
CA THR A 5 -4.06 -0.16 10.62
C THR A 5 -4.27 0.11 9.13
N ALA A 6 -5.11 -0.71 8.48
CA ALA A 6 -5.49 -0.49 7.08
C ALA A 6 -6.08 0.93 6.87
N ALA A 7 -6.87 1.44 7.83
CA ALA A 7 -7.45 2.78 7.76
C ALA A 7 -6.37 3.88 7.76
N GLU A 8 -5.36 3.77 8.63
CA GLU A 8 -4.25 4.72 8.66
C GLU A 8 -3.38 4.66 7.41
N ALA A 9 -3.19 3.47 6.84
CA ALA A 9 -2.48 3.28 5.57
C ALA A 9 -3.21 3.97 4.41
N LYS A 10 -4.53 3.79 4.31
CA LYS A 10 -5.39 4.45 3.32
C LYS A 10 -5.33 5.97 3.44
N LEU A 11 -5.58 6.51 4.64
CA LEU A 11 -5.54 7.96 4.89
C LEU A 11 -4.21 8.59 4.50
N ARG A 12 -3.10 7.88 4.75
CA ARG A 12 -1.79 8.35 4.33
C ARG A 12 -1.62 8.32 2.82
N ALA A 13 -2.02 7.23 2.17
CA ALA A 13 -1.93 7.11 0.72
C ALA A 13 -2.78 8.16 0.01
N ASP A 14 -3.98 8.46 0.52
CA ASP A 14 -4.84 9.53 -0.02
C ASP A 14 -4.17 10.89 0.05
N ARG A 15 -3.66 11.27 1.23
CA ARG A 15 -2.94 12.54 1.40
C ARG A 15 -1.70 12.64 0.51
N ASP A 16 -0.92 11.57 0.43
CA ASP A 16 0.32 11.56 -0.34
C ASP A 16 0.00 11.52 -1.86
N GLY A 17 -1.09 10.86 -2.26
CA GLY A 17 -1.64 10.82 -3.62
C GLY A 17 -2.15 12.18 -4.09
N GLU A 18 -2.89 12.92 -3.25
CA GLU A 18 -3.31 14.30 -3.56
C GLU A 18 -2.12 15.23 -3.76
N ARG A 19 -1.08 15.08 -2.93
CA ARG A 19 0.09 15.96 -2.94
C ARG A 19 1.06 15.65 -4.08
N LEU A 20 1.25 14.37 -4.39
CA LEU A 20 2.37 13.90 -5.22
C LEU A 20 1.92 13.01 -6.39
N GLY A 21 0.64 12.63 -6.49
CA GLY A 21 0.13 11.64 -7.44
C GLY A 21 0.33 11.96 -8.91
N ASN A 22 0.64 13.22 -9.25
CA ASN A 22 0.99 13.63 -10.62
C ASN A 22 2.47 13.37 -10.97
N PHE A 23 3.31 13.04 -9.99
CA PHE A 23 4.76 12.85 -10.17
C PHE A 23 5.22 11.46 -9.71
N VAL A 24 4.50 10.83 -8.78
CA VAL A 24 4.82 9.50 -8.25
C VAL A 24 3.56 8.68 -8.04
N GLY A 25 3.65 7.38 -8.31
CA GLY A 25 2.62 6.42 -7.92
C GLY A 25 2.67 6.15 -6.42
N VAL A 26 1.50 6.07 -5.78
CA VAL A 26 1.36 5.73 -4.36
C VAL A 26 0.43 4.55 -4.22
N VAL A 27 0.84 3.54 -3.46
CA VAL A 27 0.04 2.34 -3.19
C VAL A 27 0.05 2.05 -1.70
N ALA A 28 -1.14 1.85 -1.14
CA ALA A 28 -1.28 1.25 0.19
C ALA A 28 -1.60 -0.23 0.03
N VAL A 29 -0.89 -1.08 0.77
CA VAL A 29 -1.14 -2.52 0.83
C VAL A 29 -1.39 -2.97 2.26
N GLU A 30 -2.23 -3.99 2.39
CA GLU A 30 -2.37 -4.79 3.60
C GLU A 30 -1.65 -6.12 3.39
N GLN A 31 -0.90 -6.56 4.39
CA GLN A 31 -0.06 -7.75 4.27
C GLN A 31 0.04 -8.47 5.60
N THR A 32 -0.12 -9.79 5.54
CA THR A 32 0.07 -10.70 6.67
C THR A 32 1.54 -11.14 6.70
N VAL A 33 2.22 -10.89 7.82
CA VAL A 33 3.65 -11.24 8.00
C VAL A 33 3.87 -12.02 9.29
N ASP A 34 4.81 -12.95 9.25
CA ASP A 34 5.42 -13.52 10.44
C ASP A 34 6.37 -12.48 11.06
N VAL A 35 6.12 -12.12 12.31
CA VAL A 35 6.87 -11.08 13.01
C VAL A 35 8.22 -11.54 13.54
N GLU A 36 8.46 -12.85 13.60
CA GLU A 36 9.72 -13.44 14.05
C GLU A 36 10.70 -13.60 12.88
N THR A 37 10.20 -14.01 11.72
CA THR A 37 11.02 -14.29 10.52
C THR A 37 11.00 -13.16 9.48
N GLY A 38 9.96 -12.33 9.49
CA GLY A 38 9.70 -11.33 8.45
C GLY A 38 9.10 -11.91 7.17
N GLU A 39 8.74 -13.19 7.17
CA GLU A 39 8.14 -13.85 6.00
C GLU A 39 6.74 -13.31 5.71
N VAL A 40 6.45 -13.17 4.42
CA VAL A 40 5.12 -12.80 3.92
C VAL A 40 4.29 -14.06 3.78
N LEU A 41 3.18 -14.14 4.50
CA LEU A 41 2.39 -15.36 4.59
C LEU A 41 1.30 -15.45 3.51
N GLU A 42 0.86 -14.30 2.98
CA GLU A 42 -0.25 -14.18 2.03
C GLU A 42 0.06 -13.13 0.97
N GLU A 43 -0.62 -13.20 -0.18
CA GLU A 43 -0.51 -12.16 -1.20
C GLU A 43 -1.01 -10.80 -0.67
N PRO A 44 -0.26 -9.70 -0.88
CA PRO A 44 -0.67 -8.39 -0.39
C PRO A 44 -1.97 -7.93 -1.06
N ILE A 45 -2.88 -7.37 -0.25
CA ILE A 45 -4.12 -6.79 -0.75
C ILE A 45 -3.88 -5.30 -1.00
N ILE A 46 -4.13 -4.84 -2.23
CA ILE A 46 -4.08 -3.42 -2.54
C ILE A 46 -5.29 -2.72 -1.94
N LEU A 47 -5.03 -1.73 -1.10
CA LEU A 47 -6.05 -0.95 -0.39
C LEU A 47 -6.43 0.32 -1.16
N VAL A 48 -5.44 1.04 -1.68
CA VAL A 48 -5.56 2.33 -2.36
C VAL A 48 -4.41 2.46 -3.36
N ARG A 49 -4.68 3.15 -4.48
CA ARG A 49 -3.72 3.46 -5.54
C ARG A 49 -3.95 4.89 -6.03
N HIS A 50 -2.87 5.65 -6.15
CA HIS A 50 -2.86 7.01 -6.71
C HIS A 50 -1.74 7.15 -7.73
N GLY A 51 -1.97 7.98 -8.76
CA GLY A 51 -1.00 8.21 -9.83
C GLY A 51 -0.80 7.00 -10.75
N GLU A 52 0.22 7.09 -11.60
CA GLU A 52 0.64 5.99 -12.46
C GLU A 52 1.45 4.97 -11.67
N VAL A 53 1.08 3.70 -11.78
CA VAL A 53 1.80 2.57 -11.18
C VAL A 53 2.01 1.47 -12.23
N PRO A 54 3.01 0.59 -12.05
CA PRO A 54 3.24 -0.53 -12.96
C PRO A 54 1.99 -1.41 -13.12
N ALA A 55 1.83 -2.02 -14.30
CA ALA A 55 0.64 -2.81 -14.64
C ALA A 55 0.42 -3.98 -13.66
N GLU A 56 1.52 -4.58 -13.17
CA GLU A 56 1.52 -5.66 -12.20
C GLU A 56 0.90 -5.26 -10.86
N VAL A 57 0.91 -3.96 -10.55
CA VAL A 57 0.30 -3.35 -9.36
C VAL A 57 -1.05 -2.71 -9.70
N ALA A 58 -1.27 -2.39 -10.98
CA ALA A 58 -2.49 -1.76 -11.44
C ALA A 58 -3.70 -2.72 -11.39
N GLY A 59 -3.46 -4.03 -11.44
CA GLY A 59 -4.49 -5.05 -11.66
C GLY A 59 -4.99 -5.03 -13.12
N ASP A 60 -5.63 -6.13 -13.55
CA ASP A 60 -6.44 -6.15 -14.78
C ASP A 60 -7.75 -5.36 -14.61
#